data_AF-A0A519CZ32-F1
#
_entry.id   AF-A0A519CZ32-F1
#
_cell.length_a   1.000
_cell.length_b   1.000
_cell.length_c   1.000
_cell.angle_alpha   90.00
_cell.angle_beta   90.00
_cell.angle_gamma   90.00
#
_symmetry.space_group_name_H-M   'P 1'
#
loop_
_entity.id
_entity.type
_entity.pdbx_description
1 polymer ?
#
loop_
_entity_poly.entity_id
_entity_poly.type
_entity_poly.pdbx_seq_one_letter_code
_entity_poly.pdbx_strand_id
1 'polypeptide(L)'
;MIDEKILSKIKKQELKKQLDELTSKKNDLLKIFNDIESLINKEKSITDISESFLNYYELNGLTNFDLKIALKTTLYEIKKSLTSINGQIDQIHELLNGISICPDCMGDGFQTTHYIERSLGTPTNSVNSTTCQKCNGTGELE
;
A
#
# COMPACT_ATOMS: atom_id res chain seq x y z
N MET A 1 2.78 -13.04 30.57
CA MET A 1 2.62 -11.73 29.91
C MET A 1 3.23 -11.83 28.54
N ILE A 2 2.46 -11.60 27.48
CA ILE A 2 3.04 -11.39 26.15
C ILE A 2 3.79 -10.06 26.23
N ASP A 3 5.06 -10.09 25.85
CA ASP A 3 5.96 -8.93 25.90
C ASP A 3 5.38 -7.79 25.05
N GLU A 4 5.24 -6.58 25.59
CA GLU A 4 4.65 -5.42 24.91
C GLU A 4 5.39 -5.08 23.60
N LYS A 5 6.67 -5.47 23.52
CA LYS A 5 7.52 -5.39 22.33
C LYS A 5 7.04 -6.31 21.20
N ILE A 6 6.64 -7.54 21.53
CA ILE A 6 6.10 -8.50 20.55
C ILE A 6 4.77 -7.98 20.00
N LEU A 7 3.91 -7.46 20.86
CA LEU A 7 2.62 -6.88 20.44
C LEU A 7 2.82 -5.68 19.49
N SER A 8 3.77 -4.81 19.81
CA SER A 8 4.09 -3.65 19.00
C SER A 8 4.70 -4.03 17.63
N LYS A 9 5.50 -5.11 17.58
CA LYS A 9 6.05 -5.67 16.33
C LYS A 9 4.95 -6.22 15.42
N ILE A 10 4.02 -7.01 15.98
CA ILE A 10 2.86 -7.54 15.26
C ILE A 10 2.01 -6.40 14.72
N LYS A 11 1.69 -5.40 15.57
CA LYS A 11 0.92 -4.22 15.16
C LYS A 11 1.57 -3.44 14.04
N LYS A 12 2.89 -3.22 14.10
CA LYS A 12 3.64 -2.53 13.03
C LYS A 12 3.58 -3.30 11.71
N GLN A 13 3.70 -4.63 11.75
CA GLN A 13 3.62 -5.47 10.55
C GLN A 13 2.21 -5.47 9.94
N GLU A 14 1.18 -5.52 10.79
CA GLU A 14 -0.22 -5.46 10.35
C GLU A 14 -0.56 -4.12 9.70
N LEU A 15 -0.15 -3.00 10.32
CA LEU A 15 -0.32 -1.66 9.76
C LEU A 15 0.39 -1.49 8.41
N LYS A 16 1.61 -2.04 8.26
CA LYS A 16 2.32 -2.03 6.97
C LYS A 16 1.58 -2.82 5.90
N LYS A 17 1.06 -4.00 6.23
CA LYS A 17 0.27 -4.81 5.29
C LYS A 17 -0.99 -4.07 4.84
N GLN A 18 -1.70 -3.44 5.79
CA GLN A 18 -2.87 -2.62 5.47
C GLN A 18 -2.50 -1.42 4.56
N LEU A 19 -1.35 -0.78 4.81
CA LEU A 19 -0.85 0.30 3.97
C LEU A 19 -0.58 -0.16 2.53
N ASP A 20 0.03 -1.33 2.36
CA ASP A 20 0.31 -1.92 1.04
C ASP A 20 -0.99 -2.23 0.28
N GLU A 21 -1.98 -2.84 0.95
CA GLU A 21 -3.29 -3.13 0.40
C GLU A 21 -4.04 -1.86 -0.05
N LEU A 22 -4.05 -0.82 0.79
CA LEU A 22 -4.66 0.47 0.47
C LEU A 22 -3.94 1.19 -0.68
N THR A 23 -2.61 1.12 -0.72
CA THR A 23 -1.80 1.69 -1.80
C THR A 23 -2.08 1.00 -3.12
N SER A 24 -2.19 -0.33 -3.13
CA SER A 24 -2.58 -1.09 -4.33
C SER A 24 -3.98 -0.67 -4.81
N LYS A 25 -4.96 -0.64 -3.91
CA LYS A 25 -6.34 -0.24 -4.23
C LYS A 25 -6.42 1.19 -4.77
N LYS A 26 -5.64 2.12 -4.19
CA LYS A 26 -5.51 3.50 -4.68
C LYS A 26 -4.98 3.54 -6.11
N ASN A 27 -3.94 2.78 -6.41
CA ASN A 27 -3.34 2.74 -7.75
C ASN A 27 -4.31 2.20 -8.79
N ASP A 28 -5.09 1.16 -8.45
CA ASP A 28 -6.09 0.61 -9.36
C ASP A 28 -7.24 1.62 -9.62
N LEU A 29 -7.72 2.30 -8.58
CA LEU A 29 -8.72 3.35 -8.73
C LEU A 29 -8.20 4.55 -9.54
N LEU A 30 -6.93 4.93 -9.38
CA LEU A 30 -6.32 6.01 -10.18
C LEU A 30 -6.22 5.64 -11.66
N LYS A 31 -5.92 4.38 -11.99
CA LYS A 31 -5.95 3.92 -13.39
C LYS A 31 -7.35 4.09 -13.98
N ILE A 32 -8.37 3.59 -13.29
CA ILE A 32 -9.77 3.70 -13.75
C ILE A 32 -10.18 5.18 -13.87
N PHE A 33 -9.80 6.01 -12.90
CA PHE A 33 -10.05 7.46 -12.93
C PHE A 33 -9.46 8.10 -14.19
N ASN A 34 -8.18 7.83 -14.46
CA ASN A 34 -7.46 8.39 -15.61
C ASN A 34 -8.04 7.90 -16.93
N ASP A 35 -8.46 6.63 -17.01
CA ASP A 35 -9.09 6.06 -18.20
C ASP A 35 -10.42 6.78 -18.50
N ILE A 36 -11.31 6.90 -17.50
CA ILE A 36 -12.60 7.59 -17.66
C ILE A 36 -12.41 9.08 -17.95
N GLU A 37 -11.50 9.75 -17.25
CA GLU A 37 -11.20 11.17 -17.47
C GLU A 37 -10.62 11.40 -18.87
N SER A 38 -9.73 10.52 -19.34
CA SER A 38 -9.17 10.59 -20.69
C SER A 38 -10.25 10.49 -21.75
N LEU A 39 -11.27 9.67 -21.54
CA LEU A 39 -12.36 9.48 -22.52
C LEU A 39 -13.27 10.69 -22.58
N ILE A 40 -13.71 11.18 -21.42
CA ILE A 40 -14.49 12.44 -21.36
C ILE A 40 -13.73 13.60 -22.03
N ASN A 41 -12.40 13.64 -21.91
CA ASN A 41 -11.57 14.70 -22.49
C ASN A 41 -11.22 14.50 -23.97
N LYS A 42 -10.99 13.27 -24.43
CA LYS A 42 -10.70 12.94 -25.84
C LYS A 42 -11.94 13.02 -26.72
N GLU A 43 -13.07 12.56 -26.20
CA GLU A 43 -14.36 12.61 -26.88
C GLU A 43 -15.03 13.93 -26.56
N LYS A 44 -14.53 15.00 -27.19
CA LYS A 44 -15.24 16.29 -27.24
C LYS A 44 -16.71 16.11 -27.68
N SER A 45 -17.01 15.02 -28.41
CA SER A 45 -18.34 14.51 -28.65
C SER A 45 -18.45 13.04 -28.20
N ILE A 46 -19.27 12.78 -27.18
CA ILE A 46 -19.59 11.44 -26.65
C ILE A 46 -20.16 10.46 -27.69
N THR A 47 -20.53 10.97 -28.87
CA THR A 47 -20.89 10.16 -30.03
C THR A 47 -19.79 9.23 -30.51
N ASP A 48 -18.53 9.51 -30.16
CA ASP A 48 -17.36 8.82 -30.72
C ASP A 48 -16.74 7.82 -29.73
N ILE A 49 -17.47 7.45 -28.67
CA ILE A 49 -17.02 6.43 -27.72
C ILE A 49 -16.87 5.08 -28.40
N SER A 50 -15.70 4.47 -28.24
CA SER A 50 -15.46 3.11 -28.73
C SER A 50 -16.39 2.09 -28.07
N GLU A 51 -17.00 1.22 -28.88
CA GLU A 51 -17.90 0.16 -28.41
C GLU A 51 -17.20 -0.84 -27.48
N SER A 52 -15.88 -1.02 -27.62
CA SER A 52 -15.04 -1.79 -26.68
C SER A 52 -15.05 -1.21 -25.26
N PHE A 53 -15.07 0.12 -25.14
CA PHE A 53 -15.12 0.80 -23.85
C PHE A 53 -16.51 0.69 -23.20
N LEU A 54 -17.56 0.90 -24.00
CA LEU A 54 -18.94 0.71 -23.54
C LEU A 54 -19.16 -0.70 -22.99
N ASN A 55 -18.60 -1.70 -23.67
CA ASN A 55 -18.63 -3.08 -23.21
C ASN A 55 -17.84 -3.31 -21.91
N TYR A 56 -16.62 -2.77 -21.81
CA TYR A 56 -15.79 -2.95 -20.61
C TYR A 56 -16.45 -2.40 -19.34
N TYR A 57 -17.21 -1.31 -19.46
CA TYR A 57 -17.89 -0.66 -18.33
C TYR A 57 -19.39 -0.96 -18.26
N GLU A 58 -19.91 -1.89 -19.07
CA GLU A 58 -21.33 -2.26 -19.12
C GLU A 58 -22.27 -1.07 -19.40
N LEU A 59 -21.81 -0.09 -20.19
CA LEU A 59 -22.54 1.14 -20.53
C LEU A 59 -23.33 1.05 -21.84
N ASN A 60 -23.43 -0.16 -22.42
CA ASN A 60 -24.12 -0.38 -23.69
C ASN A 60 -25.60 -0.01 -23.60
N GLY A 61 -26.12 0.65 -24.64
CA GLY A 61 -27.54 0.98 -24.77
C GLY A 61 -27.96 2.28 -24.07
N LEU A 62 -27.06 3.00 -23.40
CA LEU A 62 -27.32 4.34 -22.87
C LEU A 62 -27.33 5.39 -23.98
N THR A 63 -28.22 6.38 -23.87
CA THR A 63 -28.14 7.56 -24.75
C THR A 63 -26.91 8.39 -24.39
N ASN A 64 -26.36 9.14 -25.36
CA ASN A 64 -25.15 9.96 -25.17
C ASN A 64 -25.22 10.89 -23.95
N PHE A 65 -26.41 11.42 -23.64
CA PHE A 65 -26.59 12.28 -22.47
C PHE A 65 -26.50 11.50 -21.15
N ASP A 66 -27.21 10.36 -21.07
CA ASP A 66 -27.21 9.48 -19.90
C ASP A 66 -25.82 8.90 -19.63
N LEU A 67 -25.09 8.59 -20.69
CA LEU A 67 -23.74 8.06 -20.59
C LEU A 67 -22.76 9.10 -20.04
N LYS A 68 -22.87 10.36 -20.45
CA LYS A 68 -22.07 11.46 -19.88
C LYS A 68 -22.31 11.61 -18.38
N ILE A 69 -23.58 11.50 -17.98
CA ILE A 69 -23.98 11.59 -16.58
C ILE A 69 -23.42 10.39 -15.81
N ALA A 70 -23.53 9.19 -16.36
CA ALA A 70 -23.00 7.97 -15.77
C ALA A 70 -21.48 8.07 -15.55
N LEU A 71 -20.70 8.44 -16.57
CA LEU A 71 -19.24 8.58 -16.46
C LEU A 71 -18.83 9.65 -15.45
N LYS A 72 -19.50 10.80 -15.43
CA LYS A 72 -19.25 11.85 -14.42
C LYS A 72 -19.58 11.39 -13.01
N THR A 73 -20.68 10.65 -12.85
CA THR A 73 -21.08 10.08 -11.56
C THR A 73 -20.05 9.06 -11.08
N THR A 74 -19.58 8.18 -11.98
CA THR A 74 -18.51 7.22 -11.68
C THR A 74 -17.21 7.92 -11.28
N LEU A 75 -16.79 8.98 -11.98
CA LEU A 75 -15.63 9.77 -11.59
C LEU A 75 -15.79 10.41 -10.20
N TYR A 76 -16.98 10.91 -9.89
CA TYR A 76 -17.27 11.49 -8.59
C TYR A 76 -17.15 10.44 -7.46
N GLU A 77 -17.71 9.25 -7.66
CA GLU A 77 -17.61 8.15 -6.68
C GLU A 77 -16.17 7.62 -6.53
N ILE A 78 -15.41 7.52 -7.63
CA ILE A 78 -13.99 7.17 -7.57
C ILE A 78 -13.21 8.23 -6.79
N LYS A 79 -13.45 9.52 -7.05
CA LYS A 79 -12.79 10.62 -6.34
C LYS A 79 -13.10 10.60 -4.84
N LYS A 80 -14.36 10.34 -4.47
CA LYS A 80 -14.77 10.15 -3.07
C LYS A 80 -14.05 8.98 -2.42
N SER A 81 -13.93 7.85 -3.14
CA SER A 81 -13.22 6.67 -2.67
C SER A 81 -11.71 6.93 -2.49
N LEU A 82 -11.09 7.65 -3.42
CA LEU A 82 -9.68 8.06 -3.34
C LEU A 82 -9.43 8.97 -2.12
N THR A 83 -10.31 9.93 -1.86
CA THR A 83 -10.21 10.77 -0.66
C THR A 83 -10.32 9.94 0.62
N SER A 84 -11.24 8.97 0.66
CA SER A 84 -11.38 8.07 1.81
C SER A 84 -10.14 7.21 2.02
N ILE A 85 -9.57 6.64 0.95
CA ILE A 85 -8.34 5.83 1.03
C ILE A 85 -7.15 6.69 1.49
N ASN A 86 -7.00 7.91 0.98
CA ASN A 86 -5.94 8.81 1.45
C ASN A 86 -6.07 9.09 2.95
N GLY A 87 -7.29 9.35 3.45
CA GLY A 87 -7.50 9.53 4.88
C GLY A 87 -7.13 8.29 5.71
N GLN A 88 -7.40 7.08 5.22
CA GLN A 88 -6.98 5.83 5.88
C GLN A 88 -5.45 5.66 5.86
N ILE A 89 -4.81 5.99 4.75
CA ILE A 89 -3.34 5.96 4.62
C ILE A 89 -2.71 6.93 5.63
N ASP A 90 -3.23 8.15 5.74
CA ASP A 90 -2.73 9.17 6.67
C ASP A 90 -2.86 8.68 8.13
N GLN A 91 -4.01 8.08 8.49
CA GLN A 91 -4.22 7.47 9.80
C GLN A 91 -3.22 6.35 10.09
N ILE A 92 -2.96 5.46 9.12
CA ILE A 92 -1.98 4.38 9.29
C ILE A 92 -0.57 4.94 9.46
N HIS A 93 -0.20 6.00 8.72
CA HIS A 93 1.08 6.68 8.90
C HIS A 93 1.22 7.29 10.30
N GLU A 94 0.17 7.92 10.82
CA GLU A 94 0.14 8.45 12.19
C GLU A 94 0.34 7.32 13.21
N LEU A 95 -0.37 6.20 13.06
CA LEU A 95 -0.23 5.03 13.91
C LEU A 95 1.16 4.40 13.84
N LEU A 96 1.77 4.35 12.65
CA LEU A 96 3.14 3.85 12.46
C LEU A 96 4.18 4.77 13.10
N ASN A 97 3.99 6.09 13.02
CA ASN A 97 4.85 7.08 13.67
C ASN A 97 4.76 7.01 15.20
N GLY A 98 3.60 6.61 15.73
CA GLY A 98 3.42 6.39 17.17
C GLY A 98 4.09 5.11 17.71
N ILE A 99 4.68 4.26 16.86
CA ILE A 99 5.37 3.04 17.29
C ILE A 99 6.88 3.33 17.44
N SER A 100 7.34 3.43 18.69
CA SER A 100 8.74 3.69 19.08
C SER A 100 9.72 2.52 18.86
N ILE A 101 9.39 1.58 17.98
CA ILE A 101 10.26 0.42 17.70
C ILE A 101 11.35 0.80 16.70
N CYS A 102 12.60 0.50 17.05
CA CYS A 102 13.74 0.62 16.15
C CYS A 102 13.54 -0.21 14.86
N PRO A 103 13.47 0.44 13.69
CA PRO A 103 13.22 -0.25 12.43
C PRO A 103 14.40 -1.15 12.01
N ASP A 104 15.61 -0.85 12.46
CA ASP A 104 16.84 -1.53 11.99
C ASP A 104 17.10 -2.87 12.69
N CYS A 105 16.52 -3.07 13.88
CA CYS A 105 16.53 -4.36 14.59
C CYS A 105 15.12 -4.89 14.84
N MET A 106 14.09 -4.26 14.26
CA MET A 106 12.68 -4.60 14.45
C MET A 106 12.26 -4.83 15.91
N GLY A 107 12.82 -4.05 16.84
CA GLY A 107 12.49 -4.16 18.28
C GLY A 107 13.29 -5.19 19.05
N ASP A 108 14.10 -6.01 18.39
CA ASP A 108 14.84 -7.09 19.03
C ASP A 108 16.10 -6.58 19.77
N GLY A 109 16.53 -5.35 19.51
CA GLY A 109 17.76 -4.77 20.06
C GLY A 109 19.04 -5.31 19.42
N PHE A 110 18.96 -6.35 18.59
CA PHE A 110 20.10 -6.99 17.94
C PHE A 110 19.88 -7.13 16.43
N GLN A 111 20.98 -7.11 15.67
CA GLN A 111 21.02 -7.41 14.25
C GLN A 111 21.71 -8.76 14.07
N THR A 112 20.97 -9.72 13.51
CA THR A 112 21.44 -11.08 13.33
C THR A 112 21.86 -11.31 11.88
N THR A 113 23.14 -11.54 11.65
CA THR A 113 23.68 -11.87 10.32
C THR A 113 23.95 -13.36 10.25
N HIS A 114 23.38 -14.03 9.26
CA HIS A 114 23.62 -15.45 8.99
C HIS A 114 24.59 -15.55 7.83
N TYR A 115 25.67 -16.31 8.01
CA TYR A 115 26.59 -16.65 6.93
C TYR A 115 26.89 -18.13 6.93
N ILE A 116 27.08 -18.66 5.71
CA ILE A 116 27.43 -20.04 5.48
C ILE A 116 28.92 -20.07 5.19
N GLU A 117 29.73 -20.50 6.15
CA GLU A 117 31.14 -20.72 5.89
C GLU A 117 31.32 -22.00 5.07
N ARG A 118 31.82 -21.82 3.85
CA ARG A 118 32.24 -22.91 2.96
C ARG A 118 33.76 -23.01 2.98
N SER A 119 34.32 -23.55 4.05
CA SER A 119 35.66 -24.15 3.98
C SER A 119 35.57 -25.50 3.26
N LEU A 120 36.69 -26.07 2.81
CA LEU A 120 36.78 -27.34 2.04
C LEU A 120 36.24 -28.56 2.84
N GLY A 121 34.92 -28.61 3.06
CA GLY A 121 34.18 -29.53 3.94
C GLY A 121 32.68 -29.20 4.00
N THR A 122 31.94 -29.85 4.91
CA THR A 122 30.49 -29.63 5.10
C THR A 122 30.18 -28.17 5.45
N PRO A 123 29.21 -27.52 4.80
CA PRO A 123 28.84 -26.14 5.11
C PRO A 123 28.41 -25.99 6.57
N THR A 124 29.02 -25.05 7.28
CA THR A 124 28.64 -24.72 8.66
C THR A 124 27.86 -23.41 8.66
N ASN A 125 26.67 -23.43 9.28
CA ASN A 125 25.91 -22.21 9.52
C ASN A 125 26.49 -21.52 10.75
N SER A 126 26.93 -20.28 10.58
CA SER A 126 27.34 -19.41 11.69
C SER A 126 26.42 -18.20 11.77
N VAL A 127 26.05 -17.86 13.00
CA VAL A 127 25.18 -16.74 13.31
C VAL A 127 25.99 -15.74 14.13
N ASN A 128 26.08 -14.51 13.64
CA ASN A 128 26.65 -13.40 14.39
C ASN A 128 25.54 -12.43 14.76
N SER A 129 25.38 -12.16 16.05
CA SER A 129 24.40 -11.23 16.58
C SER A 129 25.13 -10.04 17.18
N THR A 130 24.92 -8.87 16.61
CA THR A 130 25.51 -7.62 17.09
C THR A 130 24.43 -6.72 17.64
N THR A 131 24.72 -6.02 18.74
CA THR A 131 23.81 -5.01 19.28
C THR A 131 23.48 -3.97 18.21
N CYS A 132 22.20 -3.66 18.05
CA CYS A 132 21.74 -2.66 17.10
C CYS A 132 22.23 -1.29 17.57
N GLN A 133 23.12 -0.69 16.78
CA GLN A 133 23.72 0.60 17.12
C GLN A 133 22.69 1.74 17.12
N LYS A 134 21.61 1.62 16.34
CA LYS A 134 20.61 2.67 16.22
C LYS A 134 19.69 2.80 17.43
N CYS A 135 19.57 1.75 18.23
CA CYS A 135 18.81 1.77 19.49
C CYS A 135 19.66 1.37 20.69
N ASN A 136 20.99 1.29 20.55
CA ASN A 136 21.90 0.84 21.61
C ASN A 136 21.46 -0.45 22.33
N GLY A 137 20.79 -1.37 21.63
CA GLY A 137 20.33 -2.64 22.21
C GLY A 137 18.98 -2.60 22.91
N THR A 138 18.33 -1.44 23.05
CA THR A 138 17.03 -1.34 23.74
C THR A 138 15.88 -1.89 22.90
N GLY A 139 16.03 -1.88 21.57
CA GLY A 139 14.97 -2.18 20.61
C GLY A 139 14.07 -0.98 20.28
N GLU A 140 14.28 0.16 20.93
CA GLU A 140 13.43 1.35 20.83
C GLU A 140 14.23 2.56 20.34
N LEU A 141 13.60 3.45 19.57
CA LEU A 141 14.17 4.76 19.24
C LEU A 141 13.71 5.74 20.32
N GLU A 142 14.66 6.32 21.05
CA GLU A 142 14.42 7.45 21.95
C GLU A 142 14.00 8.72 21.19
#